data_AF-A0A7K3ZR75-F1
#
_entry.id   AF-A0A7K3ZR75-F1
#
_cell.length_a   1.000
_cell.length_b   1.000
_cell.length_c   1.000
_cell.angle_alpha   90.00
_cell.angle_beta   90.00
_cell.angle_gamma   90.00
#
_symmetry.space_group_name_H-M   'P 1'
#
loop_
_entity.id
_entity.type
_entity.pdbx_description
1 polymer ?
#
loop_
_entity_poly.entity_id
_entity_poly.type
_entity_poly.pdbx_seq_one_letter_code
_entity_poly.pdbx_strand_id
1 'polypeptide(L)'
;MGYSHPPTKPRRTIRQYKPLREAKEKKRLRRGYAQPNEEERQIPSEQEIVQDTLKRLHILGNQKFGVFPYSEHFDRWIKSVEAVLAEFVANPNIGIDDEFTQETTLTLNSIKTTLDLIQRRETTVNQEVYSLSEAKVKLQKINNQYAAQASTMRGQKNSEIRHLNREIALIKQQLDGVIKQKTGFLHLRSKKKREQEEISIVEDLTNRQNELELAIMDLKQSQRALREEFDRKREPVAEEIKKYQKRIEELEVDGSLEERWFACEALADAVNMFLQRKAAKPN
;
A
#
# COMPACT_ATOMS: atom_id res chain seq x y z
N MET A 1 33.45 -40.88 -12.07
CA MET A 1 32.15 -41.24 -11.46
C MET A 1 31.30 -39.98 -11.56
N GLY A 2 30.14 -39.89 -12.24
CA GLY A 2 29.14 -40.92 -12.61
C GLY A 2 28.35 -41.32 -11.35
N TYR A 3 27.03 -41.21 -11.23
CA TYR A 3 25.90 -40.91 -12.15
C TYR A 3 24.74 -40.27 -11.33
N SER A 4 23.68 -39.62 -11.83
CA SER A 4 23.36 -38.89 -13.08
C SER A 4 22.00 -38.17 -12.92
N HIS A 5 21.65 -37.19 -13.76
CA HIS A 5 20.31 -36.57 -13.80
C HIS A 5 19.30 -37.37 -14.65
N PRO A 6 18.04 -37.52 -14.19
CA PRO A 6 16.89 -37.89 -15.02
C PRO A 6 15.78 -36.79 -14.96
N PRO A 7 14.74 -36.83 -15.83
CA PRO A 7 14.89 -36.45 -17.23
C PRO A 7 13.92 -35.31 -17.64
N THR A 8 14.22 -34.65 -18.76
CA THR A 8 13.39 -33.56 -19.32
C THR A 8 12.36 -34.08 -20.35
N LYS A 9 11.27 -33.31 -20.56
CA LYS A 9 10.25 -33.33 -21.65
C LYS A 9 8.93 -34.06 -21.32
N PRO A 10 7.78 -33.72 -21.96
CA PRO A 10 7.63 -32.92 -23.18
C PRO A 10 6.71 -31.68 -23.13
N ARG A 11 6.59 -31.06 -24.30
CA ARG A 11 5.95 -29.78 -24.66
C ARG A 11 4.64 -30.06 -25.45
N ARG A 12 3.74 -29.08 -25.55
CA ARG A 12 2.37 -29.10 -26.17
C ARG A 12 1.27 -29.55 -25.18
N THR A 13 0.02 -29.10 -25.26
CA THR A 13 -0.74 -28.53 -26.40
C THR A 13 -1.52 -27.25 -26.10
N ILE A 14 -1.69 -26.44 -27.16
CA ILE A 14 -2.60 -25.30 -27.23
C ILE A 14 -4.06 -25.80 -27.11
N ARG A 15 -4.86 -25.24 -26.20
CA ARG A 15 -6.32 -25.46 -26.18
C ARG A 15 -6.96 -24.63 -27.30
N GLN A 16 -7.20 -25.27 -28.44
CA GLN A 16 -7.96 -24.69 -29.54
C GLN A 16 -9.44 -24.52 -29.15
N TYR A 17 -10.03 -23.40 -29.56
CA TYR A 17 -11.49 -23.25 -29.65
C TYR A 17 -12.07 -24.38 -30.53
N LYS A 18 -13.24 -24.91 -30.13
CA LYS A 18 -14.14 -25.62 -31.04
C LYS A 18 -15.50 -24.91 -31.05
N PRO A 19 -16.04 -24.52 -32.23
CA PRO A 19 -17.38 -23.97 -32.32
C PRO A 19 -18.41 -25.10 -32.22
N LEU A 20 -19.53 -24.84 -31.54
CA LEU A 20 -20.69 -25.71 -31.59
C LEU A 20 -21.65 -25.18 -32.66
N ARG A 21 -21.73 -25.85 -33.81
CA ARG A 21 -22.77 -25.62 -34.82
C ARG A 21 -23.61 -26.88 -35.01
N GLU A 22 -24.92 -26.63 -35.03
CA GLU A 22 -25.92 -27.27 -35.91
C GLU A 22 -26.02 -28.81 -35.91
N ALA A 23 -27.11 -29.31 -35.30
CA ALA A 23 -28.02 -30.24 -35.99
C ALA A 23 -29.33 -30.46 -35.19
N LYS A 24 -30.42 -29.79 -35.60
CA LYS A 24 -31.80 -30.31 -35.51
C LYS A 24 -32.75 -29.48 -36.38
N GLU A 25 -32.62 -29.69 -37.67
CA GLU A 25 -33.52 -29.13 -38.67
C GLU A 25 -34.77 -30.03 -38.85
N LYS A 26 -35.86 -29.43 -39.36
CA LYS A 26 -37.07 -30.07 -39.95
C LYS A 26 -38.13 -30.66 -38.99
N LYS A 27 -39.15 -29.83 -38.71
CA LYS A 27 -40.54 -30.14 -39.13
C LYS A 27 -41.43 -28.89 -39.30
N ARG A 28 -41.67 -28.53 -40.57
CA ARG A 28 -42.89 -27.92 -41.16
C ARG A 28 -43.47 -26.62 -40.53
N LEU A 29 -43.33 -25.47 -41.18
CA LEU A 29 -44.20 -24.94 -42.26
C LEU A 29 -45.67 -24.64 -41.87
N ARG A 30 -46.00 -23.36 -41.61
CA ARG A 30 -46.90 -22.50 -42.44
C ARG A 30 -47.33 -21.22 -41.70
N ARG A 31 -47.60 -20.16 -42.50
CA ARG A 31 -48.13 -18.81 -42.14
C ARG A 31 -47.15 -17.96 -41.33
N GLY A 32 -46.91 -16.69 -41.66
CA GLY A 32 -47.32 -15.92 -42.84
C GLY A 32 -46.50 -14.62 -42.91
N TYR A 33 -46.62 -13.86 -44.01
CA TYR A 33 -46.07 -12.49 -44.05
C TYR A 33 -46.88 -11.62 -43.09
N ALA A 34 -46.38 -11.43 -41.88
CA ALA A 34 -46.79 -10.31 -41.05
C ALA A 34 -46.14 -9.06 -41.64
N GLN A 35 -46.94 -8.03 -41.90
CA GLN A 35 -46.42 -6.68 -42.11
C GLN A 35 -45.65 -6.24 -40.86
N PRO A 36 -44.74 -5.26 -40.96
CA PRO A 36 -44.32 -4.55 -39.77
C PRO A 36 -45.57 -3.88 -39.19
N ASN A 37 -46.10 -4.44 -38.11
CA ASN A 37 -46.98 -3.66 -37.25
C ASN A 37 -46.15 -2.46 -36.81
N GLU A 38 -46.60 -1.27 -37.18
CA GLU A 38 -46.27 -0.08 -36.42
C GLU A 38 -46.81 -0.34 -35.01
N GLU A 39 -45.92 -0.74 -34.11
CA GLU A 39 -46.19 -0.63 -32.68
C GLU A 39 -46.48 0.85 -32.46
N GLU A 40 -47.77 1.18 -32.25
CA GLU A 40 -48.18 2.47 -31.72
C GLU A 40 -47.27 2.72 -30.52
N ARG A 41 -46.37 3.69 -30.65
CA ARG A 41 -45.56 4.16 -29.54
C ARG A 41 -46.52 4.82 -28.57
N GLN A 42 -47.09 4.01 -27.67
CA GLN A 42 -47.93 4.47 -26.59
C GLN A 42 -47.14 5.58 -25.90
N ILE A 43 -47.68 6.80 -25.98
CA ILE A 43 -47.01 7.98 -25.44
C ILE A 43 -46.91 7.73 -23.94
N PRO A 44 -45.70 7.64 -23.36
CA PRO A 44 -45.56 7.28 -21.96
C PRO A 44 -46.36 8.23 -21.07
N SER A 45 -47.04 7.65 -20.08
CA SER A 45 -47.77 8.43 -19.08
C SER A 45 -46.79 9.32 -18.32
N GLU A 46 -47.24 10.52 -17.92
CA GLU A 46 -46.43 11.41 -17.09
C GLU A 46 -45.88 10.70 -15.83
N GLN A 47 -46.69 9.84 -15.21
CA GLN A 47 -46.28 9.05 -14.05
C GLN A 47 -45.18 8.03 -14.37
N GLU A 48 -45.21 7.44 -15.58
CA GLU A 48 -44.20 6.46 -16.02
C GLU A 48 -42.86 7.15 -16.29
N ILE A 49 -42.89 8.32 -16.95
CA ILE A 49 -41.70 9.13 -17.24
C ILE A 49 -41.05 9.59 -15.93
N VAL A 50 -41.84 10.07 -14.96
CA VAL A 50 -41.38 10.45 -13.63
C VAL A 50 -40.72 9.26 -12.92
N GLN A 51 -41.40 8.10 -12.88
CA GLN A 51 -40.86 6.92 -12.20
C GLN A 51 -39.57 6.40 -12.83
N ASP A 52 -39.45 6.39 -14.17
CA ASP A 52 -38.20 6.02 -14.84
C ASP A 52 -37.07 7.02 -14.54
N THR A 53 -37.38 8.32 -14.58
CA THR A 53 -36.42 9.40 -14.28
C THR A 53 -35.88 9.26 -12.85
N LEU A 54 -36.75 9.16 -11.85
CA LEU A 54 -36.38 8.99 -10.44
C LEU A 54 -35.57 7.71 -10.23
N LYS A 55 -35.99 6.60 -10.84
CA LYS A 55 -35.28 5.31 -10.77
C LYS A 55 -33.88 5.39 -11.38
N ARG A 56 -33.72 6.08 -12.52
CA ARG A 56 -32.42 6.26 -13.20
C ARG A 56 -31.48 7.18 -12.42
N LEU A 57 -32.00 8.27 -11.85
CA LEU A 57 -31.25 9.13 -10.93
C LEU A 57 -30.76 8.32 -9.72
N HIS A 58 -31.63 7.53 -9.07
CA HIS A 58 -31.25 6.69 -7.94
C HIS A 58 -30.19 5.63 -8.30
N ILE A 59 -30.28 5.02 -9.49
CA ILE A 59 -29.25 4.10 -10.00
C ILE A 59 -27.91 4.82 -10.23
N LEU A 60 -27.92 6.02 -10.80
CA LEU A 60 -26.70 6.82 -11.05
C LEU A 60 -26.06 7.31 -9.74
N GLY A 61 -26.86 7.71 -8.74
CA GLY A 61 -26.37 8.09 -7.42
C GLY A 61 -25.68 6.92 -6.69
N ASN A 62 -26.24 5.72 -6.80
CA ASN A 62 -25.67 4.51 -6.19
C ASN A 62 -24.57 3.83 -7.03
N GLN A 63 -24.22 4.35 -8.21
CA GLN A 63 -23.21 3.76 -9.08
C GLN A 63 -21.82 3.83 -8.41
N LYS A 64 -21.24 2.68 -8.08
CA LYS A 64 -19.85 2.59 -7.60
C LYS A 64 -18.86 2.58 -8.76
N PHE A 65 -17.77 3.33 -8.63
CA PHE A 65 -16.65 3.24 -9.56
C PHE A 65 -15.66 2.15 -9.12
N GLY A 66 -15.16 1.39 -10.08
CA GLY A 66 -14.42 0.15 -9.81
C GLY A 66 -12.90 0.27 -9.76
N VAL A 67 -12.34 1.39 -10.26
CA VAL A 67 -10.90 1.59 -10.45
C VAL A 67 -10.54 3.04 -10.15
N PHE A 68 -9.45 3.25 -9.43
CA PHE A 68 -8.80 4.56 -9.24
C PHE A 68 -7.87 4.86 -10.44
N PRO A 69 -7.78 6.10 -10.95
CA PRO A 69 -8.43 7.32 -10.48
C PRO A 69 -9.91 7.39 -10.87
N TYR A 70 -10.76 7.75 -9.92
CA TYR A 70 -12.22 7.78 -10.12
C TYR A 70 -12.65 8.93 -11.03
N SER A 71 -11.83 9.98 -11.15
CA SER A 71 -12.08 11.11 -12.04
C SER A 71 -12.18 10.75 -13.52
N GLU A 72 -11.62 9.62 -13.97
CA GLU A 72 -11.84 9.08 -15.33
C GLU A 72 -13.32 8.76 -15.61
N HIS A 73 -14.15 8.63 -14.58
CA HIS A 73 -15.57 8.33 -14.71
C HIS A 73 -16.49 9.54 -14.54
N PHE A 74 -16.00 10.67 -14.00
CA PHE A 74 -16.83 11.83 -13.63
C PHE A 74 -17.56 12.44 -14.84
N ASP A 75 -16.83 12.74 -15.92
CA ASP A 75 -17.41 13.27 -17.17
C ASP A 75 -18.52 12.38 -17.75
N ARG A 76 -18.32 11.05 -17.70
CA ARG A 76 -19.27 10.07 -18.22
C ARG A 76 -20.50 9.96 -17.33
N TRP A 77 -20.30 10.03 -16.01
CA TRP A 77 -21.39 10.01 -15.05
C TRP A 77 -22.25 11.28 -15.18
N ILE A 78 -21.62 12.47 -15.24
CA ILE A 78 -22.34 13.74 -15.46
C ILE A 78 -23.13 13.71 -16.77
N LYS A 79 -22.54 13.27 -17.89
CA LYS A 79 -23.27 13.13 -19.17
C LYS A 79 -24.45 12.17 -19.07
N SER A 80 -24.37 11.15 -18.22
CA SER A 80 -25.50 10.24 -17.97
C SER A 80 -26.62 10.92 -17.17
N VAL A 81 -26.29 11.73 -16.17
CA VAL A 81 -27.27 12.52 -15.40
C VAL A 81 -27.92 13.60 -16.28
N GLU A 82 -27.12 14.34 -17.06
CA GLU A 82 -27.60 15.33 -18.02
C GLU A 82 -28.51 14.71 -19.08
N ALA A 83 -28.22 13.50 -19.56
CA ALA A 83 -29.09 12.78 -20.49
C ALA A 83 -30.44 12.38 -19.86
N VAL A 84 -30.45 11.89 -18.62
CA VAL A 84 -31.71 11.57 -17.89
C VAL A 84 -32.59 12.81 -17.75
N LEU A 85 -32.01 13.95 -17.37
CA LEU A 85 -32.74 15.21 -17.23
C LEU A 85 -33.20 15.75 -18.60
N ALA A 86 -32.36 15.66 -19.63
CA ALA A 86 -32.73 16.10 -20.98
C ALA A 86 -33.86 15.25 -21.58
N GLU A 87 -33.88 13.94 -21.33
CA GLU A 87 -35.00 13.07 -21.70
C GLU A 87 -36.30 13.46 -20.96
N PHE A 88 -36.23 13.74 -19.65
CA PHE A 88 -37.37 14.26 -18.88
C PHE A 88 -37.89 15.59 -19.46
N VAL A 89 -36.99 16.53 -19.77
CA VAL A 89 -37.30 17.85 -20.35
C VAL A 89 -37.88 17.78 -21.77
N ALA A 90 -37.44 16.81 -22.58
CA ALA A 90 -37.89 16.68 -23.96
C ALA A 90 -39.29 16.05 -24.11
N ASN A 91 -39.90 15.55 -23.03
CA ASN A 91 -41.20 14.88 -23.08
C ASN A 91 -42.36 15.90 -23.19
N PRO A 92 -43.20 15.86 -24.25
CA PRO A 92 -44.28 16.84 -24.45
C PRO A 92 -45.33 16.92 -23.34
N ASN A 93 -45.46 15.87 -22.53
CA ASN A 93 -46.40 15.81 -21.40
C ASN A 93 -45.90 16.59 -20.16
N ILE A 94 -44.62 16.98 -20.16
CA ILE A 94 -43.90 17.58 -19.02
C ILE A 94 -43.58 19.04 -19.35
N GLY A 95 -44.58 19.91 -19.20
CA GLY A 95 -44.38 21.36 -19.32
C GLY A 95 -43.60 21.91 -18.12
N ILE A 96 -42.29 22.09 -18.30
CA ILE A 96 -41.35 22.48 -17.24
C ILE A 96 -41.41 23.98 -16.90
N ASP A 97 -41.14 24.32 -15.64
CA ASP A 97 -40.99 25.69 -15.17
C ASP A 97 -39.52 26.17 -15.10
N ASP A 98 -39.33 27.49 -15.12
CA ASP A 98 -38.00 28.13 -15.00
C ASP A 98 -37.33 27.77 -13.66
N GLU A 99 -38.12 27.54 -12.62
CA GLU A 99 -37.68 27.17 -11.27
C GLU A 99 -36.98 25.80 -11.26
N PHE A 100 -37.56 24.77 -11.89
CA PHE A 100 -36.91 23.47 -12.09
C PHE A 100 -35.62 23.59 -12.90
N THR A 101 -35.63 24.42 -13.95
CA THR A 101 -34.43 24.67 -14.78
C THR A 101 -33.31 25.32 -13.97
N GLN A 102 -33.65 26.22 -13.04
CA GLN A 102 -32.71 26.84 -12.11
C GLN A 102 -32.19 25.83 -11.07
N GLU A 103 -33.07 25.10 -10.39
CA GLU A 103 -32.74 24.08 -9.38
C GLU A 103 -31.77 23.03 -9.93
N THR A 104 -32.11 22.44 -11.09
CA THR A 104 -31.27 21.42 -11.74
C THR A 104 -29.92 21.97 -12.21
N THR A 105 -29.89 23.18 -12.78
CA THR A 105 -28.64 23.85 -13.19
C THR A 105 -27.72 24.13 -12.00
N LEU A 106 -28.28 24.61 -10.87
CA LEU A 106 -27.52 24.87 -9.65
C LEU A 106 -26.92 23.57 -9.08
N THR A 107 -27.71 22.51 -8.98
CA THR A 107 -27.24 21.21 -8.49
C THR A 107 -26.15 20.62 -9.38
N LEU A 108 -26.32 20.67 -10.71
CA LEU A 108 -25.31 20.21 -11.68
C LEU A 108 -24.00 21.01 -11.60
N ASN A 109 -24.06 22.33 -11.41
CA ASN A 109 -22.86 23.17 -11.25
C ASN A 109 -22.16 22.94 -9.90
N SER A 110 -22.93 22.68 -8.84
CA SER A 110 -22.40 22.32 -7.53
C SER A 110 -21.60 21.01 -7.59
N ILE A 111 -22.20 19.93 -8.11
CA ILE A 111 -21.51 18.62 -8.19
C ILE A 111 -20.30 18.67 -9.15
N LYS A 112 -20.35 19.42 -10.26
CA LYS A 112 -19.18 19.67 -11.13
C LYS A 112 -18.02 20.25 -10.32
N THR A 113 -18.29 21.27 -9.52
CA THR A 113 -17.28 21.93 -8.67
C THR A 113 -16.69 20.96 -7.63
N THR A 114 -17.53 20.14 -7.00
CA THR A 114 -17.08 19.13 -6.03
C THR A 114 -16.22 18.04 -6.68
N LEU A 115 -16.64 17.53 -7.84
CA LEU A 115 -15.88 16.51 -8.58
C LEU A 115 -14.52 17.04 -9.09
N ASP A 116 -14.44 18.29 -9.53
CA ASP A 116 -13.18 18.98 -9.86
C ASP A 116 -12.22 19.04 -8.65
N LEU A 117 -12.74 19.30 -7.45
CA LEU A 117 -11.95 19.33 -6.22
C LEU A 117 -11.44 17.93 -5.85
N ILE A 118 -12.24 16.89 -6.06
CA ILE A 118 -11.83 15.49 -5.86
C ILE A 118 -10.75 15.12 -6.87
N GLN A 119 -10.95 15.39 -8.17
CA GLN A 119 -9.94 15.15 -9.22
C GLN A 119 -8.59 15.78 -8.86
N ARG A 120 -8.57 17.03 -8.38
CA ARG A 120 -7.32 17.69 -7.94
C ARG A 120 -6.63 16.92 -6.82
N ARG A 121 -7.36 16.37 -5.84
CA ARG A 121 -6.79 15.49 -4.79
C ARG A 121 -6.26 14.18 -5.38
N GLU A 122 -6.94 13.58 -6.35
CA GLU A 122 -6.43 12.38 -7.02
C GLU A 122 -5.09 12.64 -7.74
N THR A 123 -4.92 13.82 -8.36
CA THR A 123 -3.63 14.14 -9.01
C THR A 123 -2.45 14.22 -8.02
N THR A 124 -2.68 14.52 -6.74
CA THR A 124 -1.60 14.51 -5.73
C THR A 124 -1.22 13.10 -5.29
N VAL A 125 -2.05 12.06 -5.51
CA VAL A 125 -1.70 10.66 -5.17
C VAL A 125 -0.40 10.23 -5.82
N ASN A 126 -0.16 10.59 -7.08
CA ASN A 126 1.09 10.27 -7.78
C ASN A 126 2.33 10.86 -7.08
N GLN A 127 2.19 12.04 -6.47
CA GLN A 127 3.25 12.69 -5.70
C GLN A 127 3.46 12.01 -4.33
N GLU A 128 2.38 11.60 -3.66
CA GLU A 128 2.45 10.85 -2.39
C GLU A 128 3.04 9.43 -2.62
N VAL A 129 2.70 8.75 -3.73
CA VAL A 129 3.29 7.46 -4.16
C VAL A 129 4.79 7.59 -4.47
N TYR A 130 5.19 8.64 -5.19
CA TYR A 130 6.60 8.95 -5.41
C TYR A 130 7.34 9.18 -4.08
N SER A 131 6.75 9.99 -3.19
CA SER A 131 7.33 10.32 -1.88
C SER A 131 7.45 9.08 -0.98
N LEU A 132 6.47 8.17 -1.02
CA LEU A 132 6.53 6.87 -0.37
C LEU A 132 7.69 6.01 -0.89
N SER A 133 7.92 6.02 -2.21
CA SER A 133 9.04 5.31 -2.84
C SER A 133 10.39 5.87 -2.36
N GLU A 134 10.54 7.19 -2.38
CA GLU A 134 11.76 7.87 -1.90
C GLU A 134 12.02 7.58 -0.41
N ALA A 135 11.00 7.67 0.44
CA ALA A 135 11.10 7.36 1.87
C ALA A 135 11.50 5.89 2.11
N LYS A 136 10.97 4.94 1.33
CA LYS A 136 11.39 3.52 1.37
C LYS A 136 12.87 3.34 0.98
N VAL A 137 13.36 4.03 -0.06
CA VAL A 137 14.77 4.00 -0.46
C VAL A 137 15.68 4.61 0.62
N LYS A 138 15.26 5.73 1.22
CA LYS A 138 15.92 6.39 2.37
C LYS A 138 16.03 5.44 3.57
N LEU A 139 14.95 4.74 3.92
CA LEU A 139 14.92 3.73 4.97
C LEU A 139 15.86 2.54 4.66
N GLN A 140 15.86 2.03 3.42
CA GLN A 140 16.76 0.96 2.99
C GLN A 140 18.24 1.38 3.11
N LYS A 141 18.56 2.62 2.74
CA LYS A 141 19.93 3.18 2.89
C LYS A 141 20.35 3.24 4.37
N ILE A 142 19.48 3.66 5.28
CA ILE A 142 19.75 3.69 6.73
C ILE A 142 19.99 2.26 7.26
N ASN A 143 19.15 1.30 6.88
CA ASN A 143 19.32 -0.12 7.27
C ASN A 143 20.67 -0.69 6.78
N ASN A 144 21.05 -0.41 5.52
CA ASN A 144 22.31 -0.85 4.94
C ASN A 144 23.52 -0.22 5.63
N GLN A 145 23.45 1.07 5.97
CA GLN A 145 24.51 1.77 6.72
C GLN A 145 24.71 1.16 8.11
N TYR A 146 23.63 0.94 8.86
CA TYR A 146 23.69 0.29 10.17
C TYR A 146 24.27 -1.13 10.07
N ALA A 147 23.86 -1.93 9.08
CA ALA A 147 24.38 -3.27 8.87
C ALA A 147 25.90 -3.27 8.60
N ALA A 148 26.39 -2.36 7.75
CA ALA A 148 27.81 -2.21 7.43
C ALA A 148 28.64 -1.72 8.64
N GLN A 149 28.13 -0.75 9.41
CA GLN A 149 28.77 -0.26 10.63
C GLN A 149 28.82 -1.36 11.70
N ALA A 150 27.70 -2.05 11.93
CA ALA A 150 27.61 -3.13 12.93
C ALA A 150 28.51 -4.32 12.59
N SER A 151 28.63 -4.71 11.31
CA SER A 151 29.55 -5.77 10.89
C SER A 151 31.01 -5.34 11.05
N THR A 152 31.36 -4.10 10.71
CA THR A 152 32.73 -3.56 10.84
C THR A 152 33.16 -3.50 12.30
N MET A 153 32.34 -2.88 13.16
CA MET A 153 32.56 -2.79 14.60
C MET A 153 32.70 -4.19 15.23
N ARG A 154 31.78 -5.10 14.92
CA ARG A 154 31.84 -6.49 15.41
C ARG A 154 33.11 -7.20 14.94
N GLY A 155 33.54 -6.98 13.71
CA GLY A 155 34.79 -7.54 13.17
C GLY A 155 36.01 -7.09 13.98
N GLN A 156 36.22 -5.78 14.07
CA GLN A 156 37.35 -5.14 14.74
C GLN A 156 37.43 -5.49 16.23
N LYS A 157 36.33 -5.29 16.97
CA LYS A 157 36.28 -5.52 18.42
C LYS A 157 36.35 -7.01 18.78
N ASN A 158 35.80 -7.91 17.95
CA ASN A 158 36.00 -9.34 18.17
C ASN A 158 37.43 -9.81 17.85
N SER A 159 38.19 -9.15 16.97
CA SER A 159 39.63 -9.44 16.84
C SER A 159 40.42 -9.01 18.07
N GLU A 160 40.16 -7.81 18.60
CA GLU A 160 40.78 -7.27 19.81
C GLU A 160 40.53 -8.17 21.03
N ILE A 161 39.27 -8.51 21.30
CA ILE A 161 38.87 -9.44 22.37
C ILE A 161 39.53 -10.82 22.19
N ARG A 162 39.64 -11.34 20.96
CA ARG A 162 40.32 -12.63 20.71
C ARG A 162 41.84 -12.54 20.86
N HIS A 163 42.45 -11.37 20.65
CA HIS A 163 43.87 -11.14 20.90
C HIS A 163 44.16 -11.19 22.40
N LEU A 164 43.46 -10.36 23.19
CA LEU A 164 43.60 -10.29 24.64
C LEU A 164 43.37 -11.65 25.32
N ASN A 165 42.36 -12.41 24.88
CA ASN A 165 42.13 -13.77 25.38
C ASN A 165 43.29 -14.75 25.10
N ARG A 166 44.01 -14.59 23.99
CA ARG A 166 45.21 -15.41 23.69
C ARG A 166 46.39 -14.99 24.56
N GLU A 167 46.61 -13.69 24.74
CA GLU A 167 47.65 -13.17 25.63
C GLU A 167 47.42 -13.66 27.08
N ILE A 168 46.21 -13.51 27.60
CA ILE A 168 45.82 -14.04 28.93
C ILE A 168 46.06 -15.56 29.03
N ALA A 169 45.76 -16.34 27.99
CA ALA A 169 46.02 -17.78 27.99
C ALA A 169 47.51 -18.12 28.03
N LEU A 170 48.34 -17.38 27.28
CA LEU A 170 49.81 -17.54 27.29
C LEU A 170 50.41 -17.15 28.65
N ILE A 171 49.97 -16.04 29.25
CA ILE A 171 50.44 -15.58 30.57
C ILE A 171 50.06 -16.62 31.66
N LYS A 172 48.83 -17.18 31.61
CA LYS A 172 48.43 -18.28 32.50
C LYS A 172 49.32 -19.52 32.33
N GLN A 173 49.68 -19.88 31.11
CA GLN A 173 50.58 -21.00 30.84
C GLN A 173 52.02 -20.75 31.37
N GLN A 174 52.49 -19.50 31.32
CA GLN A 174 53.77 -19.10 31.93
C GLN A 174 53.71 -19.19 33.47
N LEU A 175 52.62 -18.72 34.08
CA LEU A 175 52.39 -18.80 35.53
C LEU A 175 52.40 -20.26 36.02
N ASP A 176 51.66 -21.14 35.34
CA ASP A 176 51.68 -22.60 35.60
C ASP A 176 53.09 -23.19 35.50
N GLY A 177 53.90 -22.70 34.56
CA GLY A 177 55.30 -23.08 34.40
C GLY A 177 56.16 -22.70 35.60
N VAL A 178 56.02 -21.48 36.12
CA VAL A 178 56.74 -21.01 37.32
C VAL A 178 56.29 -21.78 38.57
N ILE A 179 54.98 -22.01 38.74
CA ILE A 179 54.41 -22.79 39.85
C ILE A 179 54.98 -24.22 39.83
N LYS A 180 54.99 -24.90 38.68
CA LYS A 180 55.59 -26.24 38.52
C LYS A 180 57.09 -26.26 38.80
N GLN A 181 57.82 -25.19 38.47
CA GLN A 181 59.23 -25.06 38.83
C GLN A 181 59.46 -24.82 40.33
N LYS A 182 58.52 -24.17 41.04
CA LYS A 182 58.56 -24.02 42.50
C LYS A 182 58.30 -25.34 43.23
N THR A 183 57.39 -26.19 42.74
CA THR A 183 57.05 -27.48 43.36
C THR A 183 57.94 -28.65 42.93
N GLY A 184 58.67 -28.52 41.82
CA GLY A 184 59.57 -29.55 41.30
C GLY A 184 60.91 -29.71 42.06
N PHE A 185 61.41 -30.93 42.11
CA PHE A 185 62.67 -31.34 42.79
C PHE A 185 63.96 -30.66 42.27
N LEU A 186 63.91 -29.92 41.15
CA LEU A 186 65.06 -29.23 40.56
C LEU A 186 65.23 -27.81 41.14
N HIS A 187 65.99 -27.73 42.23
CA HIS A 187 66.22 -26.51 43.01
C HIS A 187 67.35 -25.58 42.48
N LEU A 188 67.78 -25.70 41.23
CA LEU A 188 68.94 -24.97 40.68
C LEU A 188 68.75 -23.44 40.47
N ARG A 189 67.57 -22.87 40.71
CA ARG A 189 67.33 -21.40 40.60
C ARG A 189 67.00 -20.80 41.97
N SER A 190 67.56 -19.62 42.23
CA SER A 190 67.28 -18.80 43.42
C SER A 190 65.77 -18.62 43.65
N LYS A 191 65.33 -18.91 44.89
CA LYS A 191 63.94 -18.74 45.37
C LYS A 191 63.42 -17.32 45.11
N LYS A 192 64.21 -16.31 45.49
CA LYS A 192 63.88 -14.88 45.30
C LYS A 192 63.63 -14.51 43.84
N LYS A 193 64.38 -15.11 42.90
CA LYS A 193 64.16 -14.87 41.46
C LYS A 193 62.82 -15.45 40.98
N ARG A 194 62.45 -16.65 41.43
CA ARG A 194 61.16 -17.28 41.10
C ARG A 194 59.96 -16.52 41.70
N GLU A 195 60.13 -15.94 42.89
CA GLU A 195 59.10 -15.11 43.52
C GLU A 195 58.89 -13.80 42.77
N GLN A 196 59.96 -13.11 42.34
CA GLN A 196 59.85 -11.90 41.52
C GLN A 196 59.24 -12.19 40.13
N GLU A 197 59.62 -13.32 39.52
CA GLU A 197 59.09 -13.79 38.22
C GLU A 197 57.58 -14.09 38.32
N GLU A 198 57.12 -14.73 39.41
CA GLU A 198 55.69 -14.97 39.66
C GLU A 198 54.90 -13.67 39.87
N ILE A 199 55.39 -12.75 40.70
CA ILE A 199 54.74 -11.45 40.95
C ILE A 199 54.55 -10.68 39.64
N SER A 200 55.59 -10.59 38.82
CA SER A 200 55.54 -9.90 37.52
C SER A 200 54.54 -10.54 36.54
N ILE A 201 54.40 -11.87 36.53
CA ILE A 201 53.43 -12.57 35.68
C ILE A 201 52.00 -12.37 36.19
N VAL A 202 51.78 -12.31 37.51
CA VAL A 202 50.47 -12.04 38.12
C VAL A 202 50.04 -10.59 37.88
N GLU A 203 50.97 -9.63 37.94
CA GLU A 203 50.73 -8.23 37.58
C GLU A 203 50.32 -8.09 36.09
N ASP A 204 51.08 -8.68 35.16
CA ASP A 204 50.74 -8.68 33.73
C ASP A 204 49.39 -9.37 33.46
N LEU A 205 49.13 -10.53 34.09
CA LEU A 205 47.84 -11.22 33.99
C LEU A 205 46.67 -10.34 34.43
N THR A 206 46.85 -9.59 35.52
CA THR A 206 45.83 -8.68 36.06
C THR A 206 45.60 -7.50 35.11
N ASN A 207 46.68 -6.91 34.59
CA ASN A 207 46.60 -5.83 33.61
C ASN A 207 45.86 -6.26 32.34
N ARG A 208 46.19 -7.44 31.78
CA ARG A 208 45.51 -7.96 30.58
C ARG A 208 44.05 -8.35 30.82
N GLN A 209 43.69 -8.79 32.04
CA GLN A 209 42.29 -9.00 32.42
C GLN A 209 41.51 -7.68 32.46
N ASN A 210 42.11 -6.62 33.01
CA ASN A 210 41.51 -5.29 33.03
C ASN A 210 41.34 -4.72 31.61
N GLU A 211 42.35 -4.87 30.73
CA GLU A 211 42.24 -4.51 29.30
C GLU A 211 41.09 -5.24 28.61
N LEU A 212 40.92 -6.54 28.85
CA LEU A 212 39.83 -7.33 28.29
C LEU A 212 38.46 -6.86 28.79
N GLU A 213 38.32 -6.54 30.07
CA GLU A 213 37.07 -6.03 30.63
C GLU A 213 36.70 -4.66 30.01
N LEU A 214 37.67 -3.74 29.92
CA LEU A 214 37.50 -2.45 29.27
C LEU A 214 37.10 -2.58 27.80
N ALA A 215 37.75 -3.48 27.03
CA ALA A 215 37.40 -3.74 25.63
C ALA A 215 35.97 -4.32 25.46
N ILE A 216 35.51 -5.15 26.41
CA ILE A 216 34.14 -5.67 26.44
C ILE A 216 33.13 -4.57 26.81
N MET A 217 33.46 -3.68 27.74
CA MET A 217 32.61 -2.53 28.09
C MET A 217 32.47 -1.55 26.93
N ASP A 218 33.58 -1.18 26.28
CA ASP A 218 33.61 -0.31 25.11
C ASP A 218 32.81 -0.89 23.93
N LEU A 219 32.92 -2.19 23.64
CA LEU A 219 32.10 -2.85 22.63
C LEU A 219 30.59 -2.75 22.96
N LYS A 220 30.20 -2.98 24.22
CA LYS A 220 28.79 -2.85 24.66
C LYS A 220 28.29 -1.41 24.52
N GLN A 221 29.11 -0.42 24.87
CA GLN A 221 28.77 0.99 24.76
C GLN A 221 28.65 1.43 23.30
N SER A 222 29.63 1.08 22.46
CA SER A 222 29.62 1.32 21.02
C SER A 222 28.40 0.68 20.33
N GLN A 223 28.02 -0.54 20.73
CA GLN A 223 26.82 -1.21 20.19
C GLN A 223 25.52 -0.50 20.58
N ARG A 224 25.42 0.05 21.80
CA ARG A 224 24.26 0.85 22.23
C ARG A 224 24.17 2.16 21.46
N ALA A 225 25.27 2.93 21.41
CA ALA A 225 25.32 4.19 20.68
C ALA A 225 24.98 4.03 19.19
N LEU A 226 25.53 3.00 18.52
CA LEU A 226 25.20 2.68 17.14
C LEU A 226 23.72 2.31 16.94
N ARG A 227 23.11 1.66 17.94
CA ARG A 227 21.69 1.30 17.90
C ARG A 227 20.79 2.51 18.10
N GLU A 228 21.09 3.36 19.07
CA GLU A 228 20.41 4.63 19.33
C GLU A 228 20.49 5.57 18.11
N GLU A 229 21.66 5.67 17.48
CA GLU A 229 21.81 6.45 16.25
C GLU A 229 20.97 5.90 15.09
N PHE A 230 20.92 4.58 14.93
CA PHE A 230 20.09 3.91 13.94
C PHE A 230 18.61 4.14 14.19
N ASP A 231 18.12 3.89 15.41
CA ASP A 231 16.71 4.07 15.75
C ASP A 231 16.29 5.56 15.56
N ARG A 232 17.11 6.52 16.03
CA ARG A 232 16.92 7.98 15.81
C ARG A 232 16.83 8.37 14.33
N LYS A 233 17.57 7.70 13.44
CA LYS A 233 17.52 7.95 11.99
C LYS A 233 16.34 7.23 11.32
N ARG A 234 15.99 6.02 11.79
CA ARG A 234 14.98 5.14 11.20
C ARG A 234 13.56 5.62 11.49
N GLU A 235 13.31 6.03 12.74
CA GLU A 235 11.98 6.37 13.25
C GLU A 235 11.24 7.43 12.44
N PRO A 236 11.79 8.64 12.19
CA PRO A 236 11.07 9.66 11.40
C PRO A 236 10.77 9.20 9.97
N VAL A 237 11.64 8.38 9.35
CA VAL A 237 11.41 7.85 8.00
C VAL A 237 10.33 6.77 8.00
N ALA A 238 10.23 5.98 9.07
CA ALA A 238 9.15 5.01 9.25
C ALA A 238 7.80 5.70 9.49
N GLU A 239 7.79 6.86 10.15
CA GLU A 239 6.60 7.70 10.31
C GLU A 239 6.19 8.38 8.99
N GLU A 240 7.15 8.93 8.22
CA GLU A 240 6.94 9.42 6.85
C GLU A 240 6.25 8.34 6.00
N ILE A 241 6.78 7.11 5.99
CA ILE A 241 6.22 5.97 5.26
C ILE A 241 4.78 5.67 5.69
N LYS A 242 4.49 5.56 7.00
CA LYS A 242 3.13 5.33 7.51
C LYS A 242 2.15 6.43 7.09
N LYS A 243 2.59 7.70 7.16
CA LYS A 243 1.79 8.86 6.76
C LYS A 243 1.44 8.82 5.27
N TYR A 244 2.41 8.48 4.41
CA TYR A 244 2.17 8.34 2.98
C TYR A 244 1.26 7.16 2.64
N GLN A 245 1.46 6.00 3.29
CA GLN A 245 0.57 4.84 3.13
C GLN A 245 -0.87 5.18 3.48
N LYS A 246 -1.11 5.77 4.66
CA LYS A 246 -2.45 6.17 5.10
C LYS A 246 -3.12 7.14 4.12
N ARG A 247 -2.38 8.12 3.58
CA ARG A 247 -2.92 9.06 2.57
C ARG A 247 -3.32 8.37 1.26
N ILE A 248 -2.55 7.38 0.83
CA ILE A 248 -2.85 6.60 -0.37
C ILE A 248 -4.10 5.73 -0.11
N GLU A 249 -4.14 5.03 1.03
CA GLU A 249 -5.31 4.24 1.46
C GLU A 249 -6.60 5.08 1.58
N GLU A 250 -6.50 6.33 2.08
CA GLU A 250 -7.62 7.30 2.12
C GLU A 250 -8.11 7.74 0.71
N LEU A 251 -7.26 7.63 -0.32
CA LEU A 251 -7.54 8.05 -1.70
C LEU A 251 -7.84 6.86 -2.63
N GLU A 252 -7.60 5.62 -2.20
CA GLU A 252 -8.05 4.36 -2.83
C GLU A 252 -9.54 4.04 -2.57
N VAL A 253 -10.28 4.94 -1.92
CA VAL A 253 -11.73 4.84 -1.68
C VAL A 253 -12.46 5.88 -2.52
N ASP A 254 -13.58 5.51 -3.15
CA ASP A 254 -14.43 6.41 -3.94
C ASP A 254 -15.13 7.46 -3.06
N GLY A 255 -14.38 8.51 -2.71
CA GLY A 255 -14.88 9.68 -1.99
C GLY A 255 -15.84 10.55 -2.79
N SER A 256 -16.15 10.21 -4.05
CA SER A 256 -17.18 10.89 -4.84
C SER A 256 -18.56 10.26 -4.70
N LEU A 257 -18.66 9.02 -4.21
CA LEU A 257 -19.90 8.26 -4.19
C LEU A 257 -21.03 8.97 -3.41
N GLU A 258 -20.71 9.50 -2.23
CA GLU A 258 -21.67 10.19 -1.36
C GLU A 258 -22.14 11.52 -1.98
N GLU A 259 -21.23 12.31 -2.53
CA GLU A 259 -21.53 13.56 -3.25
C GLU A 259 -22.39 13.31 -4.51
N ARG A 260 -22.08 12.25 -5.26
CA ARG A 260 -22.87 11.83 -6.44
C ARG A 260 -24.26 11.31 -6.05
N TRP A 261 -24.38 10.63 -4.91
CA TRP A 261 -25.67 10.23 -4.36
C TRP A 261 -26.50 11.46 -3.95
N PHE A 262 -25.96 12.36 -3.13
CA PHE A 262 -26.63 13.60 -2.73
C PHE A 262 -27.08 14.45 -3.93
N ALA A 263 -26.23 14.57 -4.97
CA ALA A 263 -26.60 15.28 -6.19
C ALA A 263 -27.78 14.61 -6.93
N CYS A 264 -27.84 13.27 -6.97
CA CYS A 264 -28.96 12.56 -7.60
C CYS A 264 -30.26 12.64 -6.79
N GLU A 265 -30.18 12.58 -5.46
CA GLU A 265 -31.36 12.77 -4.60
C GLU A 265 -31.87 14.22 -4.68
N ALA A 266 -30.99 15.24 -4.69
CA ALA A 266 -31.39 16.63 -4.88
C ALA A 266 -32.03 16.90 -6.26
N LEU A 267 -31.62 16.18 -7.31
CA LEU A 267 -32.28 16.21 -8.62
C LEU A 267 -33.62 15.48 -8.61
N ALA A 268 -33.74 14.39 -7.86
CA ALA A 268 -35.00 13.68 -7.65
C ALA A 268 -36.01 14.55 -6.88
N ASP A 269 -35.55 15.29 -5.86
CA ASP A 269 -36.36 16.27 -5.14
C ASP A 269 -36.80 17.43 -6.05
N ALA A 270 -35.94 17.95 -6.92
CA ALA A 270 -36.34 18.96 -7.92
C ALA A 270 -37.47 18.44 -8.85
N VAL A 271 -37.39 17.18 -9.32
CA VAL A 271 -38.48 16.53 -10.08
C VAL A 271 -39.76 16.44 -9.25
N ASN A 272 -39.67 16.03 -7.98
CA ASN A 272 -40.83 15.91 -7.09
C ASN A 272 -41.48 17.28 -6.77
N MET A 273 -40.68 18.31 -6.50
CA MET A 273 -41.15 19.67 -6.23
C MET A 273 -41.82 20.28 -7.46
N PHE A 274 -41.23 20.11 -8.65
CA PHE A 274 -41.85 20.50 -9.92
C PHE A 274 -43.25 19.89 -10.10
N LEU A 275 -43.43 18.60 -9.83
CA LEU A 275 -44.74 17.94 -9.92
C LEU A 275 -45.75 18.49 -8.91
N GLN A 276 -45.30 18.83 -7.69
CA GLN A 276 -46.14 19.49 -6.69
C GLN A 276 -46.54 20.90 -7.16
N ARG A 277 -45.62 21.69 -7.72
CA ARG A 277 -45.90 23.01 -8.31
C ARG A 277 -46.89 22.91 -9.47
N LYS A 278 -46.76 21.90 -10.34
CA LYS A 278 -47.68 21.61 -11.45
C LYS A 278 -49.07 21.23 -10.96
N ALA A 279 -49.17 20.36 -9.94
CA ALA A 279 -50.46 19.97 -9.34
C ALA A 279 -51.14 21.10 -8.56
N ALA A 280 -50.37 22.00 -7.93
CA ALA A 280 -50.88 23.16 -7.19
C ALA A 280 -51.34 24.32 -8.10
N LYS A 281 -51.01 24.28 -9.40
CA LYS A 281 -51.48 25.21 -10.43
C LYS A 281 -52.44 24.48 -11.39
N PRO A 282 -53.66 24.09 -10.96
CA PRO A 282 -54.66 23.58 -11.90
C PRO A 282 -55.01 24.68 -12.92
N ASN A 283 -55.19 24.26 -14.18
CA ASN A 283 -55.67 25.11 -15.28
C ASN A 283 -57.06 25.69 -15.00
#